data_AF-A0A0M4LMB6-F1
#
_entry.id   AF-A0A0M4LMB6-F1
#
_cell.length_a   1.000
_cell.length_b   1.000
_cell.length_c   1.000
_cell.angle_alpha   90.00
_cell.angle_beta   90.00
_cell.angle_gamma   90.00
#
_symmetry.space_group_name_H-M   'P 1'
#
loop_
_entity.id
_entity.type
_entity.pdbx_description
1 polymer ?
#
loop_
_entity_poly.entity_id
_entity_poly.type
_entity_poly.pdbx_seq_one_letter_code
_entity_poly.pdbx_strand_id
1 'polypeptide(L)'
;MAWTQVSDVAQLNEALASGAGQIEVSGTLKGMPSVMLPPGVALRGGELVFGGKGLRLTSNNTVENVTVRTSVQELAIYNDSTVADLGTLKLSNVTSYGQVYLCAQGSVRAGRIEADGVHVAEADTRGRADRPTGFGVEALQGAFTVWNRQPDAAVVLTAKLENISAGSADTPVHGGGVFVGGHGNTAGMADGGSVTLELLSTGNVFSDGGIAPGTPDVISGGVFIISGANAADVVNLGTTTTYGQNDMVLDNWGAVQNWTAKAKVTSHGPSGIGFVNFGDIGVLTVEAPIETTGLGARGFNVYDGSLNEAVFDSITTTGDGSVGVQVSRELPKLTIKGSLSTTGGTGESLVKGVLMPLAAIALSVKPGGRIGEASIGADISTAGDGLATVDLEGPLGSLSVGGKIIAGGAGASAVRLAGTPGPSLDGLTLEAPNGQGLVTEL
;
A
#
# COMPACT_ATOMS: atom_id res chain seq x y z
N MET A 1 30.33 -26.73 0.86
CA MET A 1 29.75 -28.02 1.32
C MET A 1 28.82 -28.52 0.22
N ALA A 2 28.60 -29.84 0.14
CA ALA A 2 27.71 -30.41 -0.88
C ALA A 2 26.25 -30.38 -0.39
N TRP A 3 25.30 -30.13 -1.30
CA TRP A 3 23.87 -30.15 -1.01
C TRP A 3 23.34 -31.58 -0.97
N THR A 4 22.57 -31.92 0.06
CA THR A 4 21.85 -33.20 0.14
C THR A 4 20.67 -33.18 -0.82
N GLN A 5 20.72 -34.01 -1.86
CA GLN A 5 19.66 -34.11 -2.85
C GLN A 5 18.50 -34.93 -2.29
N VAL A 6 17.28 -34.43 -2.44
CA VAL A 6 16.04 -35.14 -2.12
C VAL A 6 15.06 -35.04 -3.29
N SER A 7 14.34 -36.11 -3.55
CA SER A 7 13.40 -36.25 -4.69
C SER A 7 12.02 -36.72 -4.25
N ASP A 8 11.86 -37.06 -2.98
CA ASP A 8 10.59 -37.43 -2.38
C ASP A 8 10.50 -36.97 -0.91
N VAL A 9 9.31 -37.10 -0.33
CA VAL A 9 9.01 -36.66 1.04
C VAL A 9 9.78 -37.48 2.09
N ALA A 10 10.02 -38.76 1.84
CA ALA A 10 10.74 -39.61 2.79
C ALA A 10 12.21 -39.17 2.90
N GLN A 11 12.84 -38.89 1.76
CA GLN A 11 14.21 -38.38 1.67
C GLN A 11 14.33 -36.99 2.32
N LEU A 12 13.35 -36.10 2.14
CA LEU A 12 13.34 -34.80 2.82
C LEU A 12 13.30 -34.98 4.34
N ASN A 13 12.41 -35.85 4.84
CA ASN A 13 12.29 -36.11 6.28
C ASN A 13 13.58 -36.75 6.85
N GLU A 14 14.19 -37.68 6.12
CA GLU A 14 15.46 -38.29 6.51
C GLU A 14 16.61 -37.28 6.53
N ALA A 15 16.70 -36.40 5.52
CA ALA A 15 17.70 -35.33 5.49
C ALA A 15 17.56 -34.38 6.69
N LEU A 16 16.33 -33.98 7.03
CA LEU A 16 16.07 -33.15 8.19
C LEU A 16 16.40 -33.87 9.52
N ALA A 17 15.99 -35.14 9.65
CA ALA A 17 16.24 -35.94 10.85
C ALA A 17 17.73 -36.26 11.07
N SER A 18 18.49 -36.40 9.98
CA SER A 18 19.96 -36.61 10.02
C SER A 18 20.77 -35.32 10.23
N GLY A 19 20.09 -34.16 10.31
CA GLY A 19 20.75 -32.87 10.55
C GLY A 19 21.44 -32.28 9.31
N ALA A 20 20.95 -32.59 8.11
CA ALA A 20 21.46 -31.97 6.89
C ALA A 20 21.26 -30.44 6.93
N GLY A 21 22.35 -29.68 6.85
CA GLY A 21 22.31 -28.22 6.86
C GLY A 21 21.97 -27.57 5.52
N GLN A 22 22.12 -28.31 4.41
CA GLN A 22 21.88 -27.83 3.04
C GLN A 22 21.12 -28.90 2.25
N ILE A 23 19.88 -28.61 1.85
CA ILE A 23 18.97 -29.56 1.21
C ILE A 23 18.51 -29.01 -0.14
N GLU A 24 18.68 -29.78 -1.20
CA GLU A 24 18.22 -29.44 -2.54
C GLU A 24 17.13 -30.40 -2.99
N VAL A 25 15.99 -29.82 -3.35
CA VAL A 25 14.80 -30.53 -3.77
C VAL A 25 14.80 -30.65 -5.29
N SER A 26 14.74 -31.88 -5.76
CA SER A 26 14.64 -32.24 -7.18
C SER A 26 13.20 -32.60 -7.53
N GLY A 27 12.54 -31.78 -8.34
CA GLY A 27 11.16 -32.02 -8.78
C GLY A 27 10.10 -31.53 -7.80
N THR A 28 8.96 -32.22 -7.73
CA THR A 28 7.81 -31.83 -6.91
C THR A 28 7.55 -32.86 -5.80
N LEU A 29 7.54 -32.41 -4.55
CA LEU A 29 7.21 -33.22 -3.37
C LEU A 29 5.76 -32.91 -2.97
N LYS A 30 4.90 -33.94 -2.93
CA LYS A 30 3.45 -33.77 -2.73
C LYS A 30 2.93 -34.43 -1.46
N GLY A 31 1.84 -33.87 -0.95
CA GLY A 31 1.08 -34.47 0.16
C GLY A 31 1.77 -34.33 1.51
N MET A 32 2.63 -33.33 1.67
CA MET A 32 3.39 -33.14 2.90
C MET A 32 2.53 -32.47 3.98
N PRO A 33 2.69 -32.84 5.27
CA PRO A 33 2.30 -31.97 6.37
C PRO A 33 3.23 -30.74 6.39
N SER A 34 2.91 -29.75 7.23
CA SER A 34 3.83 -28.63 7.46
C SER A 34 5.21 -29.12 7.87
N VAL A 35 6.25 -28.55 7.26
CA VAL A 35 7.64 -28.90 7.50
C VAL A 35 8.31 -27.75 8.25
N MET A 36 8.92 -28.07 9.39
CA MET A 36 9.73 -27.12 10.15
C MET A 36 11.20 -27.26 9.77
N LEU A 37 11.82 -26.15 9.34
CA LEU A 37 13.26 -26.12 9.08
C LEU A 37 14.01 -25.89 10.41
N PRO A 38 14.93 -26.80 10.79
CA PRO A 38 15.80 -26.59 11.95
C PRO A 38 16.68 -25.33 11.79
N PRO A 39 17.22 -24.79 12.90
CA PRO A 39 18.04 -23.59 12.82
C PRO A 39 19.23 -23.74 11.87
N GLY A 40 19.48 -22.72 11.05
CA GLY A 40 20.61 -22.66 10.11
C GLY A 40 20.44 -23.49 8.83
N VAL A 41 19.33 -24.22 8.67
CA VAL A 41 19.10 -25.04 7.48
C VAL A 41 18.76 -24.18 6.27
N ALA A 42 19.44 -24.47 5.15
CA ALA A 42 19.16 -23.93 3.84
C ALA A 42 18.43 -24.96 2.96
N LEU A 43 17.35 -24.54 2.31
CA LEU A 43 16.52 -25.33 1.42
C LEU A 43 16.47 -24.65 0.05
N ARG A 44 16.67 -25.41 -1.03
CA ARG A 44 16.56 -24.85 -2.39
C ARG A 44 15.91 -25.79 -3.40
N GLY A 45 15.46 -25.21 -4.50
CA GLY A 45 15.00 -25.95 -5.68
C GLY A 45 13.59 -26.53 -5.54
N GLY A 46 13.07 -26.98 -6.69
CA GLY A 46 11.85 -27.80 -6.75
C GLY A 46 10.55 -27.11 -6.31
N GLU A 47 9.52 -27.92 -6.15
CA GLU A 47 8.19 -27.52 -5.68
C GLU A 47 7.77 -28.37 -4.47
N LEU A 48 7.24 -27.70 -3.45
CA LEU A 48 6.78 -28.30 -2.21
C LEU A 48 5.27 -28.08 -2.07
N VAL A 49 4.50 -29.17 -2.11
CA VAL A 49 3.03 -29.12 -2.07
C VAL A 49 2.50 -29.70 -0.75
N PHE A 50 1.84 -28.86 0.02
CA PHE A 50 1.37 -29.12 1.37
C PHE A 50 -0.15 -29.30 1.43
N GLY A 51 -0.62 -30.18 2.33
CA GLY A 51 -2.05 -30.36 2.61
C GLY A 51 -2.64 -29.37 3.62
N GLY A 52 -1.79 -28.56 4.26
CA GLY A 52 -2.13 -27.50 5.20
C GLY A 52 -1.03 -26.44 5.18
N LYS A 53 -0.67 -25.81 6.30
CA LYS A 53 0.46 -24.87 6.34
C LYS A 53 1.74 -25.45 5.72
N GLY A 54 2.52 -24.58 5.08
CA GLY A 54 3.74 -24.97 4.38
C GLY A 54 4.98 -24.97 5.26
N LEU A 55 6.01 -24.24 4.84
CA LEU A 55 7.31 -24.16 5.50
C LEU A 55 7.25 -23.28 6.75
N ARG A 56 7.61 -23.86 7.89
CA ARG A 56 7.83 -23.16 9.15
C ARG A 56 9.33 -22.92 9.36
N LEU A 57 9.74 -21.66 9.36
CA LEU A 57 11.12 -21.23 9.57
C LEU A 57 11.38 -21.05 11.07
N THR A 58 12.55 -21.47 11.55
CA THR A 58 12.99 -21.22 12.94
C THR A 58 13.97 -20.03 12.98
N SER A 59 15.27 -20.29 13.03
CA SER A 59 16.31 -19.25 13.10
C SER A 59 17.36 -19.45 12.02
N ASN A 60 17.83 -18.37 11.40
CA ASN A 60 18.89 -18.40 10.38
C ASN A 60 18.58 -19.31 9.16
N ASN A 61 17.31 -19.47 8.79
CA ASN A 61 16.93 -20.30 7.65
C ASN A 61 17.08 -19.55 6.33
N THR A 62 17.35 -20.32 5.28
CA THR A 62 17.46 -19.83 3.90
C THR A 62 16.57 -20.68 2.99
N VAL A 63 15.72 -20.06 2.19
CA VAL A 63 14.85 -20.71 1.19
C VAL A 63 15.08 -20.06 -0.17
N GLU A 64 15.55 -20.83 -1.16
CA GLU A 64 16.00 -20.27 -2.43
C GLU A 64 15.52 -21.05 -3.66
N ASN A 65 15.00 -20.37 -4.68
CA ASN A 65 14.58 -21.00 -5.94
C ASN A 65 13.55 -22.13 -5.72
N VAL A 66 12.60 -21.91 -4.80
CA VAL A 66 11.58 -22.89 -4.39
C VAL A 66 10.20 -22.39 -4.78
N THR A 67 9.33 -23.29 -5.24
CA THR A 67 7.88 -23.05 -5.23
C THR A 67 7.24 -23.70 -4.00
N VAL A 68 6.53 -22.94 -3.19
CA VAL A 68 5.80 -23.42 -2.01
C VAL A 68 4.31 -23.30 -2.28
N ARG A 69 3.59 -24.43 -2.25
CA ARG A 69 2.16 -24.48 -2.57
C ARG A 69 1.36 -25.08 -1.43
N THR A 70 0.36 -24.34 -0.99
CA THR A 70 -0.72 -24.80 -0.11
C THR A 70 -2.07 -24.26 -0.61
N SER A 71 -3.15 -24.45 0.15
CA SER A 71 -4.42 -23.75 -0.08
C SER A 71 -4.22 -22.24 0.02
N VAL A 72 -4.94 -21.46 -0.79
CA VAL A 72 -4.77 -20.00 -0.85
C VAL A 72 -5.10 -19.31 0.49
N GLN A 73 -5.93 -19.92 1.34
CA GLN A 73 -6.24 -19.44 2.70
C GLN A 73 -5.18 -19.81 3.77
N GLU A 74 -4.20 -20.65 3.43
CA GLU A 74 -3.19 -21.13 4.37
C GLU A 74 -1.91 -20.29 4.35
N LEU A 75 -1.08 -20.50 5.37
CA LEU A 75 0.27 -19.94 5.42
C LEU A 75 1.22 -20.85 4.65
N ALA A 76 1.71 -20.40 3.50
CA ALA A 76 2.69 -21.12 2.72
C ALA A 76 4.07 -21.06 3.37
N ILE A 77 4.49 -19.87 3.82
CA ILE A 77 5.77 -19.66 4.51
C ILE A 77 5.51 -18.81 5.74
N TYR A 78 5.98 -19.27 6.89
CA TYR A 78 5.82 -18.56 8.16
C TYR A 78 6.94 -18.90 9.13
N ASN A 79 7.15 -18.11 10.18
CA ASN A 79 8.15 -18.41 11.20
C ASN A 79 7.54 -19.01 12.48
N ASP A 80 8.37 -19.73 13.21
CA ASP A 80 8.12 -20.18 14.56
C ASP A 80 8.08 -19.00 15.52
N SER A 81 6.98 -18.85 16.25
CA SER A 81 6.83 -17.81 17.28
C SER A 81 7.38 -18.21 18.65
N THR A 82 7.97 -19.40 18.79
CA THR A 82 8.50 -19.92 20.06
C THR A 82 10.01 -19.69 20.22
N VAL A 83 10.72 -19.37 19.13
CA VAL A 83 12.13 -18.96 19.20
C VAL A 83 12.25 -17.53 19.75
N ALA A 84 13.33 -17.26 20.47
CA ALA A 84 13.59 -15.92 21.02
C ALA A 84 14.09 -14.94 19.94
N ASP A 85 14.83 -15.45 18.96
CA ASP A 85 15.46 -14.67 17.90
C ASP A 85 15.38 -15.45 16.58
N LEU A 86 14.93 -14.79 15.52
CA LEU A 86 14.87 -15.36 14.18
C LEU A 86 16.27 -15.43 13.52
N GLY A 87 17.27 -14.75 14.07
CA GLY A 87 18.52 -14.50 13.38
C GLY A 87 18.22 -13.82 12.03
N THR A 88 18.81 -14.29 10.93
CA THR A 88 18.44 -13.81 9.59
C THR A 88 17.67 -14.86 8.81
N LEU A 89 16.39 -14.60 8.52
CA LEU A 89 15.59 -15.40 7.59
C LEU A 89 15.80 -14.87 6.17
N LYS A 90 16.20 -15.75 5.25
CA LYS A 90 16.47 -15.39 3.85
C LYS A 90 15.52 -16.10 2.90
N LEU A 91 14.84 -15.34 2.04
CA LEU A 91 14.02 -15.85 0.94
C LEU A 91 14.57 -15.28 -0.38
N SER A 92 14.94 -16.14 -1.34
CA SER A 92 15.40 -15.68 -2.66
C SER A 92 14.72 -16.44 -3.79
N ASN A 93 14.15 -15.73 -4.77
CA ASN A 93 13.48 -16.33 -5.94
C ASN A 93 12.43 -17.38 -5.52
N VAL A 94 11.52 -16.99 -4.62
CA VAL A 94 10.50 -17.88 -4.08
C VAL A 94 9.15 -17.58 -4.70
N THR A 95 8.46 -18.61 -5.20
CA THR A 95 7.05 -18.49 -5.60
C THR A 95 6.16 -19.14 -4.56
N SER A 96 5.12 -18.46 -4.11
CA SER A 96 4.19 -18.93 -3.09
C SER A 96 2.76 -19.00 -3.60
N TYR A 97 2.06 -20.07 -3.24
CA TYR A 97 0.59 -20.18 -3.31
C TYR A 97 0.09 -20.41 -1.88
N GLY A 98 -0.64 -19.43 -1.35
CA GLY A 98 -0.83 -19.20 0.08
C GLY A 98 0.03 -18.03 0.57
N GLN A 99 -0.31 -17.53 1.76
CA GLN A 99 0.30 -16.33 2.32
C GLN A 99 1.74 -16.57 2.78
N VAL A 100 2.62 -15.59 2.55
CA VAL A 100 3.91 -15.47 3.25
C VAL A 100 3.71 -14.55 4.45
N TYR A 101 3.91 -15.07 5.67
CA TYR A 101 3.63 -14.36 6.91
C TYR A 101 4.80 -14.51 7.89
N LEU A 102 5.65 -13.48 7.97
CA LEU A 102 6.80 -13.41 8.85
C LEU A 102 6.53 -12.40 9.96
N CYS A 103 6.67 -12.80 11.22
CA CYS A 103 6.25 -11.97 12.33
C CYS A 103 7.11 -12.11 13.60
N ALA A 104 7.14 -11.03 14.37
CA ALA A 104 7.52 -11.10 15.77
C ALA A 104 6.25 -11.16 16.61
N GLN A 105 6.01 -12.33 17.21
CA GLN A 105 4.95 -12.57 18.17
C GLN A 105 5.39 -13.69 19.13
N GLY A 106 4.68 -13.87 20.24
CA GLY A 106 5.05 -14.88 21.24
C GLY A 106 6.43 -14.59 21.83
N SER A 107 7.37 -15.53 21.69
CA SER A 107 8.73 -15.44 22.24
C SER A 107 9.68 -14.61 21.39
N VAL A 108 9.35 -14.29 20.13
CA VAL A 108 10.27 -13.60 19.22
C VAL A 108 10.52 -12.17 19.71
N ARG A 109 11.78 -11.82 19.93
CA ARG A 109 12.23 -10.50 20.42
C ARG A 109 13.16 -9.77 19.45
N ALA A 110 13.73 -10.47 18.48
CA ALA A 110 14.60 -9.90 17.47
C ALA A 110 14.59 -10.75 16.19
N GLY A 111 15.08 -10.16 15.10
CA GLY A 111 15.28 -10.86 13.84
C GLY A 111 15.55 -9.93 12.67
N ARG A 112 16.14 -10.48 11.62
CA ARG A 112 16.30 -9.86 10.31
C ARG A 112 15.60 -10.69 9.24
N ILE A 113 14.90 -10.01 8.34
CA ILE A 113 14.27 -10.62 7.17
C ILE A 113 14.94 -10.06 5.91
N GLU A 114 15.54 -10.93 5.12
CA GLU A 114 16.06 -10.59 3.79
C GLU A 114 15.23 -11.36 2.76
N ALA A 115 14.49 -10.67 1.91
CA ALA A 115 13.68 -11.28 0.87
C ALA A 115 14.00 -10.62 -0.47
N ASP A 116 14.34 -11.39 -1.50
CA ASP A 116 14.61 -10.89 -2.85
C ASP A 116 13.91 -11.78 -3.89
N GLY A 117 13.01 -11.20 -4.68
CA GLY A 117 12.31 -11.92 -5.74
C GLY A 117 11.28 -12.91 -5.19
N VAL A 118 10.53 -12.51 -4.16
CA VAL A 118 9.40 -13.29 -3.66
C VAL A 118 8.13 -12.90 -4.42
N HIS A 119 7.52 -13.88 -5.07
CA HIS A 119 6.24 -13.73 -5.76
C HIS A 119 5.16 -14.56 -5.07
N VAL A 120 4.10 -13.91 -4.56
CA VAL A 120 2.91 -14.60 -4.07
C VAL A 120 1.90 -14.67 -5.21
N ALA A 121 1.85 -15.83 -5.88
CA ALA A 121 1.01 -16.03 -7.06
C ALA A 121 -0.48 -15.97 -6.72
N GLU A 122 -0.87 -16.60 -5.61
CA GLU A 122 -2.25 -16.63 -5.12
C GLU A 122 -2.26 -16.62 -3.59
N ALA A 123 -3.17 -15.88 -2.97
CA ALA A 123 -3.46 -15.92 -1.55
C ALA A 123 -4.86 -15.34 -1.29
N ASP A 124 -5.48 -15.75 -0.18
CA ASP A 124 -6.73 -15.17 0.32
C ASP A 124 -6.60 -14.88 1.81
N THR A 125 -6.42 -13.61 2.15
CA THR A 125 -6.22 -13.14 3.52
C THR A 125 -7.47 -12.50 4.13
N ARG A 126 -8.60 -12.49 3.41
CA ARG A 126 -9.86 -11.86 3.90
C ARG A 126 -10.35 -12.48 5.20
N GLY A 127 -10.10 -13.79 5.37
CA GLY A 127 -10.44 -14.55 6.56
C GLY A 127 -9.48 -14.41 7.74
N ARG A 128 -8.41 -13.58 7.63
CA ARG A 128 -7.51 -13.33 8.76
C ARG A 128 -8.22 -12.47 9.81
N ALA A 129 -8.30 -13.00 11.03
CA ALA A 129 -8.98 -12.36 12.14
C ALA A 129 -8.21 -11.16 12.71
N ASP A 130 -6.89 -11.28 12.79
CA ASP A 130 -6.05 -10.19 13.27
C ASP A 130 -5.88 -9.13 12.18
N ARG A 131 -6.24 -7.88 12.48
CA ARG A 131 -6.12 -6.73 11.58
C ARG A 131 -5.62 -5.54 12.40
N PRO A 132 -4.67 -4.73 11.91
CA PRO A 132 -4.39 -3.46 12.53
C PRO A 132 -5.62 -2.55 12.43
N THR A 133 -5.86 -1.78 13.50
CA THR A 133 -6.95 -0.80 13.57
C THR A 133 -6.34 0.60 13.66
N GLY A 134 -6.90 1.54 12.92
CA GLY A 134 -6.45 2.93 12.94
C GLY A 134 -7.37 3.82 12.14
N PHE A 135 -7.43 5.10 12.48
CA PHE A 135 -8.16 6.11 11.69
C PHE A 135 -9.63 5.75 11.37
N GLY A 136 -10.29 5.00 12.26
CA GLY A 136 -11.68 4.57 12.10
C GLY A 136 -11.89 3.34 11.22
N VAL A 137 -10.81 2.62 10.84
CA VAL A 137 -10.88 1.43 9.98
C VAL A 137 -10.00 0.29 10.50
N GLU A 138 -10.29 -0.93 10.05
CA GLU A 138 -9.40 -2.10 10.09
C GLU A 138 -8.77 -2.34 8.72
N ALA A 139 -7.48 -2.68 8.65
CA ALA A 139 -6.83 -3.04 7.39
C ALA A 139 -6.67 -4.56 7.23
N LEU A 140 -7.08 -5.10 6.07
CA LEU A 140 -6.81 -6.49 5.71
C LEU A 140 -5.29 -6.74 5.55
N GLN A 141 -4.84 -7.93 5.95
CA GLN A 141 -3.43 -8.31 5.82
C GLN A 141 -3.02 -8.52 4.35
N GLY A 142 -1.71 -8.41 4.09
CA GLY A 142 -1.11 -8.70 2.79
C GLY A 142 -0.92 -10.19 2.50
N ALA A 143 -0.90 -10.54 1.22
CA ALA A 143 -0.43 -11.83 0.71
C ALA A 143 1.04 -12.08 1.06
N PHE A 144 1.85 -11.01 1.05
CA PHE A 144 3.17 -10.97 1.69
C PHE A 144 3.11 -10.04 2.91
N THR A 145 3.34 -10.57 4.10
CA THR A 145 3.24 -9.84 5.37
C THR A 145 4.52 -9.97 6.19
N VAL A 146 5.07 -8.82 6.59
CA VAL A 146 6.05 -8.70 7.68
C VAL A 146 5.43 -7.90 8.81
N TRP A 147 5.26 -8.50 9.99
CA TRP A 147 4.56 -7.84 11.09
C TRP A 147 5.20 -8.04 12.45
N ASN A 148 5.65 -6.96 13.09
CA ASN A 148 6.00 -7.01 14.50
C ASN A 148 4.75 -6.74 15.35
N ARG A 149 4.28 -7.76 16.06
CA ARG A 149 3.07 -7.71 16.90
C ARG A 149 3.39 -7.63 18.39
N GLN A 150 4.65 -7.43 18.76
CA GLN A 150 5.03 -7.35 20.16
C GLN A 150 4.52 -6.04 20.76
N PRO A 151 3.88 -6.05 21.95
CA PRO A 151 3.53 -4.82 22.66
C PRO A 151 4.78 -4.14 23.25
N ASP A 152 5.89 -4.86 23.36
CA ASP A 152 7.15 -4.33 23.86
C ASP A 152 7.87 -3.51 22.79
N ALA A 153 7.97 -2.20 23.00
CA ALA A 153 8.65 -1.26 22.11
C ALA A 153 10.15 -1.51 21.94
N ALA A 154 10.78 -2.30 22.83
CA ALA A 154 12.17 -2.70 22.66
C ALA A 154 12.36 -3.79 21.59
N VAL A 155 11.29 -4.44 21.15
CA VAL A 155 11.36 -5.48 20.11
C VAL A 155 11.38 -4.83 18.74
N VAL A 156 12.49 -5.02 18.02
CA VAL A 156 12.69 -4.50 16.68
C VAL A 156 12.99 -5.65 15.73
N LEU A 157 12.23 -5.72 14.64
CA LEU A 157 12.62 -6.48 13.46
C LEU A 157 13.33 -5.55 12.48
N THR A 158 14.35 -6.06 11.79
CA THR A 158 14.96 -5.36 10.66
C THR A 158 14.65 -6.09 9.37
N ALA A 159 14.53 -5.37 8.26
CA ALA A 159 14.25 -6.01 6.98
C ALA A 159 14.84 -5.27 5.78
N LYS A 160 15.22 -6.06 4.77
CA LYS A 160 15.50 -5.63 3.40
C LYS A 160 14.66 -6.51 2.48
N LEU A 161 13.68 -5.89 1.81
CA LEU A 161 12.67 -6.57 1.00
C LEU A 161 12.79 -6.04 -0.42
N GLU A 162 13.18 -6.90 -1.36
CA GLU A 162 13.50 -6.54 -2.72
C GLU A 162 12.64 -7.35 -3.69
N ASN A 163 12.14 -6.68 -4.73
CA ASN A 163 11.41 -7.30 -5.83
C ASN A 163 10.21 -8.17 -5.37
N ILE A 164 9.51 -7.72 -4.33
CA ILE A 164 8.33 -8.42 -3.80
C ILE A 164 7.14 -8.19 -4.74
N SER A 165 6.43 -9.25 -5.12
CA SER A 165 5.27 -9.14 -6.01
C SER A 165 4.12 -10.02 -5.55
N ALA A 166 2.90 -9.66 -5.94
CA ALA A 166 1.71 -10.42 -5.57
C ALA A 166 0.66 -10.39 -6.67
N GLY A 167 0.10 -11.55 -6.98
CA GLY A 167 -0.97 -11.71 -7.96
C GLY A 167 -0.60 -11.35 -9.39
N SER A 168 -1.61 -11.36 -10.24
CA SER A 168 -1.55 -10.92 -11.64
C SER A 168 -2.83 -10.19 -12.01
N ALA A 169 -2.86 -9.51 -13.16
CA ALA A 169 -4.08 -8.85 -13.64
C ALA A 169 -5.25 -9.83 -13.81
N ASP A 170 -4.99 -11.07 -14.23
CA ASP A 170 -6.00 -12.11 -14.42
C ASP A 170 -6.37 -12.84 -13.12
N THR A 171 -5.49 -12.81 -12.12
CA THR A 171 -5.66 -13.50 -10.84
C THR A 171 -5.03 -12.66 -9.73
N PRO A 172 -5.73 -11.59 -9.28
CA PRO A 172 -5.26 -10.80 -8.15
C PRO A 172 -5.30 -11.63 -6.87
N VAL A 173 -4.45 -11.29 -5.89
CA VAL A 173 -4.57 -11.86 -4.55
C VAL A 173 -5.80 -11.27 -3.84
N HIS A 174 -6.45 -12.06 -2.97
CA HIS A 174 -7.61 -11.60 -2.22
C HIS A 174 -7.23 -11.10 -0.83
N GLY A 175 -7.70 -9.90 -0.48
CA GLY A 175 -7.18 -9.12 0.65
C GLY A 175 -6.08 -8.17 0.18
N GLY A 176 -5.06 -7.92 1.01
CA GLY A 176 -3.98 -7.00 0.67
C GLY A 176 -2.87 -7.64 -0.18
N GLY A 177 -2.08 -6.82 -0.88
CA GLY A 177 -0.88 -7.26 -1.61
C GLY A 177 0.33 -7.46 -0.70
N VAL A 178 1.07 -6.38 -0.45
CA VAL A 178 2.25 -6.35 0.42
C VAL A 178 1.95 -5.53 1.67
N PHE A 179 2.26 -6.08 2.83
CA PHE A 179 2.00 -5.48 4.13
C PHE A 179 3.26 -5.49 4.98
N VAL A 180 3.67 -4.32 5.48
CA VAL A 180 4.68 -4.21 6.52
C VAL A 180 4.19 -3.33 7.65
N GLY A 181 4.26 -3.81 8.89
CA GLY A 181 3.76 -3.07 10.05
C GLY A 181 4.48 -3.44 11.34
N GLY A 182 4.42 -2.54 12.32
CA GLY A 182 4.72 -2.83 13.71
C GLY A 182 3.44 -2.95 14.54
N HIS A 183 3.60 -2.81 15.85
CA HIS A 183 2.49 -2.76 16.79
C HIS A 183 1.95 -1.32 16.84
N GLY A 184 0.64 -1.19 16.71
CA GLY A 184 -0.06 0.08 16.76
C GLY A 184 -1.31 0.00 17.62
N ASN A 185 -1.68 1.13 18.21
CA ASN A 185 -2.91 1.29 18.97
C ASN A 185 -4.11 1.50 18.04
N THR A 186 -5.32 1.53 18.62
CA THR A 186 -6.58 1.71 17.87
C THR A 186 -6.71 3.06 17.18
N ALA A 187 -5.86 4.04 17.50
CA ALA A 187 -5.80 5.32 16.80
C ALA A 187 -4.91 5.26 15.53
N GLY A 188 -4.28 4.12 15.25
CA GLY A 188 -3.35 3.97 14.13
C GLY A 188 -1.96 4.54 14.42
N MET A 189 -1.60 4.72 15.69
CA MET A 189 -0.28 5.21 16.10
C MET A 189 0.57 4.07 16.64
N ALA A 190 1.88 4.11 16.37
CA ALA A 190 2.82 3.13 16.92
C ALA A 190 2.87 3.21 18.46
N ASP A 191 2.78 2.07 19.14
CA ASP A 191 2.80 1.98 20.60
C ASP A 191 3.52 0.74 21.14
N GLY A 192 4.19 -0.03 20.28
CA GLY A 192 4.93 -1.22 20.66
C GLY A 192 6.09 -1.54 19.72
N GLY A 193 6.33 -2.83 19.50
CA GLY A 193 7.43 -3.33 18.68
C GLY A 193 7.36 -2.82 17.24
N SER A 194 8.52 -2.61 16.63
CA SER A 194 8.65 -1.96 15.33
C SER A 194 9.30 -2.84 14.25
N VAL A 195 9.13 -2.44 13.00
CA VAL A 195 9.90 -2.97 11.86
C VAL A 195 10.71 -1.83 11.24
N THR A 196 12.03 -1.98 11.19
CA THR A 196 12.93 -1.06 10.51
C THR A 196 13.28 -1.62 9.12
N LEU A 197 12.85 -0.91 8.08
CA LEU A 197 13.09 -1.25 6.68
C LEU A 197 14.22 -0.40 6.11
N GLU A 198 15.28 -1.06 5.64
CA GLU A 198 16.31 -0.42 4.81
C GLU A 198 15.73 -0.06 3.44
N LEU A 199 15.05 -1.03 2.83
CA LEU A 199 14.41 -0.92 1.54
C LEU A 199 13.22 -1.88 1.50
N LEU A 200 12.09 -1.39 0.98
CA LEU A 200 11.04 -2.21 0.39
C LEU A 200 10.97 -1.88 -1.09
N SER A 201 11.26 -2.82 -1.98
CA SER A 201 10.94 -2.69 -3.40
C SER A 201 9.95 -3.75 -3.87
N THR A 202 8.99 -3.32 -4.69
CA THR A 202 7.97 -4.22 -5.24
C THR A 202 8.05 -4.33 -6.76
N GLY A 203 7.83 -5.53 -7.28
CA GLY A 203 7.46 -5.73 -8.68
C GLY A 203 5.98 -5.36 -8.89
N ASN A 204 5.29 -6.12 -9.75
CA ASN A 204 3.86 -5.93 -9.94
C ASN A 204 3.07 -6.44 -8.73
N VAL A 205 2.04 -5.70 -8.35
CA VAL A 205 1.13 -6.04 -7.26
C VAL A 205 -0.31 -5.85 -7.74
N PHE A 206 -1.09 -6.92 -7.70
CA PHE A 206 -2.50 -6.95 -8.06
C PHE A 206 -3.29 -7.53 -6.91
N SER A 207 -4.17 -6.73 -6.30
CA SER A 207 -4.99 -7.17 -5.17
C SER A 207 -6.46 -6.77 -5.31
N ASP A 208 -7.33 -7.58 -4.71
CA ASP A 208 -8.75 -7.31 -4.55
C ASP A 208 -9.11 -7.58 -3.10
N GLY A 209 -9.40 -6.51 -2.34
CA GLY A 209 -9.78 -6.61 -0.94
C GLY A 209 -11.00 -7.51 -0.71
N GLY A 210 -11.88 -7.65 -1.70
CA GLY A 210 -13.12 -8.43 -1.58
C GLY A 210 -14.03 -7.93 -0.47
N ILE A 211 -13.95 -6.63 -0.14
CA ILE A 211 -14.74 -5.98 0.89
C ILE A 211 -16.17 -5.79 0.38
N ALA A 212 -17.15 -6.13 1.20
CA ALA A 212 -18.55 -6.04 0.82
C ALA A 212 -19.02 -4.57 0.75
N PRO A 213 -19.94 -4.23 -0.17
CA PRO A 213 -20.62 -2.95 -0.16
C PRO A 213 -21.28 -2.64 1.19
N GLY A 214 -21.17 -1.39 1.62
CA GLY A 214 -21.68 -0.95 2.92
C GLY A 214 -20.80 -1.32 4.12
N THR A 215 -19.55 -1.74 3.93
CA THR A 215 -18.55 -1.97 5.00
C THR A 215 -17.51 -0.84 5.02
N PRO A 216 -17.83 0.36 5.57
CA PRO A 216 -16.96 1.53 5.50
C PRO A 216 -15.75 1.46 6.45
N ASP A 217 -15.80 0.59 7.46
CA ASP A 217 -14.80 0.43 8.53
C ASP A 217 -13.73 -0.62 8.21
N VAL A 218 -13.70 -1.16 7.00
CA VAL A 218 -12.67 -2.10 6.54
C VAL A 218 -12.04 -1.58 5.25
N ILE A 219 -10.71 -1.63 5.19
CA ILE A 219 -9.91 -1.28 4.02
C ILE A 219 -8.99 -2.43 3.62
N SER A 220 -8.57 -2.44 2.36
CA SER A 220 -7.46 -3.26 1.88
C SER A 220 -6.52 -2.40 1.05
N GLY A 221 -5.49 -3.02 0.46
CA GLY A 221 -4.54 -2.25 -0.32
C GLY A 221 -3.50 -3.05 -1.08
N GLY A 222 -2.84 -2.36 -2.01
CA GLY A 222 -1.76 -2.93 -2.80
C GLY A 222 -0.49 -3.02 -1.96
N VAL A 223 0.00 -1.89 -1.46
CA VAL A 223 1.18 -1.83 -0.57
C VAL A 223 0.88 -0.98 0.66
N PHE A 224 1.00 -1.61 1.83
CA PHE A 224 0.78 -1.01 3.14
C PHE A 224 2.09 -0.85 3.92
N ILE A 225 2.34 0.37 4.37
CA ILE A 225 3.28 0.66 5.46
C ILE A 225 2.45 1.08 6.66
N ILE A 226 2.20 0.15 7.58
CA ILE A 226 1.35 0.37 8.76
C ILE A 226 2.17 0.92 9.93
N SER A 227 1.48 1.52 10.90
CA SER A 227 1.99 2.01 12.18
C SER A 227 3.05 1.07 12.77
N GLY A 228 4.14 1.66 13.25
CA GLY A 228 5.28 0.93 13.81
C GLY A 228 6.27 0.40 12.76
N ALA A 229 5.99 0.56 11.45
CA ALA A 229 7.02 0.42 10.42
C ALA A 229 7.75 1.75 10.18
N ASN A 230 9.08 1.68 10.08
CA ASN A 230 9.97 2.80 9.77
C ASN A 230 10.81 2.43 8.54
N ALA A 231 10.59 3.08 7.41
CA ALA A 231 11.28 2.79 6.15
C ALA A 231 12.18 3.93 5.71
N ALA A 232 13.42 3.61 5.34
CA ALA A 232 14.27 4.54 4.60
C ALA A 232 13.69 4.74 3.19
N ASP A 233 13.59 3.66 2.42
CA ASP A 233 13.11 3.71 1.04
C ASP A 233 12.00 2.69 0.77
N VAL A 234 10.93 3.15 0.13
CA VAL A 234 9.88 2.33 -0.47
C VAL A 234 9.85 2.60 -1.97
N VAL A 235 10.03 1.57 -2.79
CA VAL A 235 10.16 1.69 -4.25
C VAL A 235 9.24 0.71 -4.98
N ASN A 236 8.14 1.18 -5.53
CA ASN A 236 7.30 0.37 -6.41
C ASN A 236 7.89 0.40 -7.83
N LEU A 237 8.60 -0.66 -8.21
CA LEU A 237 9.22 -0.80 -9.54
C LEU A 237 8.18 -1.21 -10.59
N GLY A 238 7.30 -2.14 -10.22
CA GLY A 238 6.18 -2.58 -11.06
C GLY A 238 4.88 -1.85 -10.73
N THR A 239 3.83 -2.13 -11.51
CA THR A 239 2.52 -1.51 -11.30
C THR A 239 1.88 -2.01 -10.01
N THR A 240 1.16 -1.14 -9.32
CA THR A 240 0.28 -1.53 -8.22
C THR A 240 -1.16 -1.24 -8.65
N THR A 241 -1.98 -2.28 -8.69
CA THR A 241 -3.39 -2.20 -9.11
C THR A 241 -4.30 -2.83 -8.07
N THR A 242 -5.36 -2.11 -7.69
CA THR A 242 -6.42 -2.65 -6.82
C THR A 242 -7.78 -2.67 -7.52
N TYR A 243 -8.62 -3.64 -7.15
CA TYR A 243 -9.92 -3.86 -7.79
C TYR A 243 -11.11 -3.72 -6.84
N GLY A 244 -10.90 -3.92 -5.54
CA GLY A 244 -11.95 -4.00 -4.54
C GLY A 244 -12.38 -2.65 -3.98
N GLN A 245 -13.54 -2.65 -3.32
CA GLN A 245 -14.04 -1.49 -2.60
C GLN A 245 -13.13 -1.14 -1.42
N ASN A 246 -12.94 0.16 -1.17
CA ASN A 246 -12.07 0.67 -0.10
C ASN A 246 -10.62 0.13 -0.20
N ASP A 247 -10.18 -0.21 -1.41
CA ASP A 247 -8.81 -0.62 -1.64
C ASP A 247 -7.92 0.60 -1.85
N MET A 248 -7.03 0.85 -0.89
CA MET A 248 -5.99 1.86 -0.97
C MET A 248 -4.80 1.29 -1.75
N VAL A 249 -4.50 1.81 -2.94
CA VAL A 249 -3.43 1.24 -3.78
C VAL A 249 -2.09 1.31 -3.05
N LEU A 250 -1.75 2.48 -2.52
CA LEU A 250 -0.59 2.73 -1.67
C LEU A 250 -1.07 3.49 -0.42
N ASP A 251 -0.76 2.96 0.77
CA ASP A 251 -1.24 3.54 2.03
C ASP A 251 -0.13 3.54 3.10
N ASN A 252 0.08 4.71 3.70
CA ASN A 252 1.07 4.94 4.74
C ASN A 252 0.43 5.38 6.06
N TRP A 253 0.55 4.54 7.08
CA TRP A 253 0.31 4.87 8.49
C TRP A 253 1.63 4.91 9.31
N GLY A 254 2.74 4.46 8.74
CA GLY A 254 4.06 4.42 9.38
C GLY A 254 4.90 5.65 9.10
N ALA A 255 6.22 5.49 9.22
CA ALA A 255 7.20 6.54 8.91
C ALA A 255 8.05 6.12 7.70
N VAL A 256 8.09 6.94 6.64
CA VAL A 256 8.83 6.66 5.41
C VAL A 256 9.69 7.87 5.05
N GLN A 257 10.98 7.71 4.78
CA GLN A 257 11.79 8.86 4.34
C GLN A 257 11.53 9.16 2.85
N ASN A 258 11.65 8.16 1.98
CA ASN A 258 11.37 8.30 0.55
C ASN A 258 10.43 7.20 0.07
N TRP A 259 9.37 7.60 -0.62
CA TRP A 259 8.50 6.68 -1.35
C TRP A 259 8.51 7.03 -2.83
N THR A 260 8.96 6.10 -3.68
CA THR A 260 8.97 6.27 -5.14
C THR A 260 8.16 5.17 -5.84
N ALA A 261 7.09 5.55 -6.54
CA ALA A 261 6.37 4.65 -7.45
C ALA A 261 6.80 4.95 -8.90
N LYS A 262 7.49 4.01 -9.56
CA LYS A 262 8.02 4.19 -10.92
C LYS A 262 7.02 3.85 -12.00
N ALA A 263 6.13 2.91 -11.71
CA ALA A 263 5.11 2.44 -12.62
C ALA A 263 3.71 2.89 -12.16
N LYS A 264 2.72 2.61 -13.01
CA LYS A 264 1.35 3.08 -12.84
C LYS A 264 0.73 2.61 -11.52
N VAL A 265 -0.02 3.51 -10.89
CA VAL A 265 -0.83 3.27 -9.69
C VAL A 265 -2.29 3.32 -10.11
N THR A 266 -3.01 2.20 -9.99
CA THR A 266 -4.39 2.09 -10.53
C THR A 266 -5.36 1.57 -9.48
N SER A 267 -6.53 2.20 -9.37
CA SER A 267 -7.66 1.65 -8.62
C SER A 267 -8.90 1.57 -9.49
N HIS A 268 -9.59 0.44 -9.45
CA HIS A 268 -10.85 0.22 -10.17
C HIS A 268 -12.08 0.16 -9.24
N GLY A 269 -11.86 0.17 -7.92
CA GLY A 269 -12.89 -0.06 -6.93
C GLY A 269 -13.53 1.23 -6.39
N PRO A 270 -14.81 1.18 -5.96
CA PRO A 270 -15.44 2.28 -5.23
C PRO A 270 -14.64 2.67 -3.99
N SER A 271 -14.55 3.98 -3.72
CA SER A 271 -13.77 4.56 -2.61
C SER A 271 -12.31 4.12 -2.56
N GLY A 272 -11.77 3.61 -3.66
CA GLY A 272 -10.34 3.32 -3.80
C GLY A 272 -9.52 4.60 -3.91
N ILE A 273 -8.31 4.59 -3.34
CA ILE A 273 -7.42 5.75 -3.32
C ILE A 273 -6.06 5.36 -3.91
N GLY A 274 -5.54 6.15 -4.84
CA GLY A 274 -4.24 5.91 -5.46
C GLY A 274 -3.09 5.99 -4.45
N PHE A 275 -3.06 7.07 -3.67
CA PHE A 275 -2.14 7.20 -2.53
C PHE A 275 -2.82 7.91 -1.35
N VAL A 276 -2.73 7.34 -0.15
CA VAL A 276 -3.22 7.99 1.06
C VAL A 276 -2.14 8.03 2.14
N ASN A 277 -2.01 9.19 2.79
CA ASN A 277 -1.11 9.40 3.91
C ASN A 277 -1.85 9.69 5.21
N PHE A 278 -1.50 8.93 6.24
CA PHE A 278 -1.83 9.16 7.63
C PHE A 278 -0.58 9.26 8.53
N GLY A 279 0.54 8.66 8.11
CA GLY A 279 1.80 8.68 8.83
C GLY A 279 2.74 9.80 8.38
N ASP A 280 4.04 9.60 8.55
CA ASP A 280 5.06 10.58 8.19
C ASP A 280 5.78 10.17 6.92
N ILE A 281 5.90 11.08 5.96
CA ILE A 281 6.68 10.91 4.74
C ILE A 281 7.63 12.10 4.53
N GLY A 282 8.88 11.83 4.22
CA GLY A 282 9.79 12.87 3.73
C GLY A 282 9.36 13.31 2.33
N VAL A 283 9.64 12.47 1.34
CA VAL A 283 9.33 12.74 -0.08
C VAL A 283 8.53 11.60 -0.69
N LEU A 284 7.43 11.95 -1.35
CA LEU A 284 6.66 11.06 -2.22
C LEU A 284 6.89 11.44 -3.69
N THR A 285 7.32 10.49 -4.51
CA THR A 285 7.44 10.65 -5.97
C THR A 285 6.69 9.53 -6.69
N VAL A 286 5.78 9.88 -7.58
CA VAL A 286 5.05 8.93 -8.42
C VAL A 286 5.33 9.32 -9.88
N GLU A 287 6.17 8.54 -10.56
CA GLU A 287 6.76 8.86 -11.87
C GLU A 287 5.87 8.48 -13.06
N ALA A 288 4.79 7.75 -12.81
CA ALA A 288 3.78 7.36 -13.79
C ALA A 288 2.39 7.81 -13.33
N PRO A 289 1.37 7.79 -14.20
CA PRO A 289 0.04 8.27 -13.83
C PRO A 289 -0.57 7.53 -12.63
N ILE A 290 -1.29 8.28 -11.79
CA ILE A 290 -2.30 7.73 -10.88
C ILE A 290 -3.64 7.77 -11.61
N GLU A 291 -4.31 6.62 -11.70
CA GLU A 291 -5.64 6.51 -12.28
C GLU A 291 -6.58 5.80 -11.31
N THR A 292 -7.61 6.49 -10.83
CA THR A 292 -8.64 5.87 -9.99
C THR A 292 -10.03 6.05 -10.55
N THR A 293 -10.82 4.97 -10.51
CA THR A 293 -12.17 4.93 -11.05
C THR A 293 -13.09 4.27 -10.04
N GLY A 294 -14.27 4.86 -9.84
CA GLY A 294 -15.30 4.34 -8.95
C GLY A 294 -15.99 5.47 -8.19
N LEU A 295 -17.17 5.18 -7.64
CA LEU A 295 -17.88 6.10 -6.75
C LEU A 295 -16.97 6.49 -5.57
N GLY A 296 -16.75 7.78 -5.37
CA GLY A 296 -15.93 8.32 -4.29
C GLY A 296 -14.43 8.03 -4.40
N ALA A 297 -13.93 7.63 -5.58
CA ALA A 297 -12.52 7.28 -5.81
C ALA A 297 -11.61 8.50 -5.71
N ARG A 298 -10.35 8.31 -5.29
CA ARG A 298 -9.44 9.45 -5.07
C ARG A 298 -8.05 9.21 -5.62
N GLY A 299 -7.37 10.27 -6.04
CA GLY A 299 -6.02 10.19 -6.55
C GLY A 299 -5.02 10.18 -5.42
N PHE A 300 -5.00 11.27 -4.66
CA PHE A 300 -4.03 11.50 -3.59
C PHE A 300 -4.65 12.23 -2.39
N ASN A 301 -4.35 11.73 -1.19
CA ASN A 301 -4.86 12.26 0.07
C ASN A 301 -3.77 12.45 1.12
N VAL A 302 -3.79 13.60 1.81
CA VAL A 302 -3.07 13.82 3.07
C VAL A 302 -4.09 14.03 4.18
N TYR A 303 -4.37 12.96 4.93
CA TYR A 303 -5.40 12.93 5.95
C TYR A 303 -4.88 13.15 7.37
N ASP A 304 -3.66 12.71 7.64
CA ASP A 304 -2.95 12.95 8.88
C ASP A 304 -1.43 12.90 8.67
N GLY A 305 -0.69 13.09 9.77
CA GLY A 305 0.77 13.04 9.79
C GLY A 305 1.43 14.17 9.00
N SER A 306 2.63 13.93 8.48
CA SER A 306 3.42 14.91 7.74
C SER A 306 3.87 14.42 6.37
N LEU A 307 3.98 15.33 5.41
CA LEU A 307 4.55 15.08 4.08
C LEU A 307 5.25 16.34 3.59
N ASN A 308 6.57 16.30 3.41
CA ASN A 308 7.33 17.52 3.04
C ASN A 308 7.17 17.88 1.57
N GLU A 309 7.23 16.89 0.68
CA GLU A 309 7.11 17.09 -0.76
C GLU A 309 6.41 15.92 -1.45
N ALA A 310 5.46 16.24 -2.33
CA ALA A 310 4.78 15.28 -3.18
C ALA A 310 4.98 15.65 -4.65
N VAL A 311 5.48 14.70 -5.45
CA VAL A 311 5.73 14.86 -6.89
C VAL A 311 4.99 13.77 -7.66
N PHE A 312 4.15 14.16 -8.61
CA PHE A 312 3.39 13.25 -9.45
C PHE A 312 3.65 13.51 -10.92
N ASP A 313 3.58 12.47 -11.75
CA ASP A 313 3.45 12.62 -13.20
C ASP A 313 2.11 13.29 -13.54
N SER A 314 1.01 12.56 -13.36
CA SER A 314 -0.35 13.04 -13.60
C SER A 314 -1.33 12.29 -12.72
N ILE A 315 -2.50 12.89 -12.45
CA ILE A 315 -3.55 12.29 -11.64
C ILE A 315 -4.87 12.41 -12.38
N THR A 316 -5.52 11.28 -12.63
CA THR A 316 -6.86 11.20 -13.21
C THR A 316 -7.80 10.43 -12.29
N THR A 317 -8.94 11.03 -11.97
CA THR A 317 -9.97 10.38 -11.15
C THR A 317 -11.33 10.43 -11.85
N THR A 318 -12.09 9.33 -11.75
CA THR A 318 -13.39 9.19 -12.43
C THR A 318 -14.42 8.62 -11.47
N GLY A 319 -15.57 9.28 -11.35
CA GLY A 319 -16.71 8.84 -10.54
C GLY A 319 -17.34 9.97 -9.75
N ASP A 320 -18.60 9.80 -9.36
CA ASP A 320 -19.29 10.77 -8.51
C ASP A 320 -18.62 10.84 -7.14
N GLY A 321 -18.45 12.05 -6.60
CA GLY A 321 -17.74 12.29 -5.35
C GLY A 321 -16.25 11.96 -5.36
N SER A 322 -15.67 11.75 -6.54
CA SER A 322 -14.24 11.46 -6.68
C SER A 322 -13.37 12.70 -6.52
N VAL A 323 -12.19 12.57 -5.93
CA VAL A 323 -11.31 13.73 -5.70
C VAL A 323 -9.90 13.48 -6.21
N GLY A 324 -9.38 14.35 -7.07
CA GLY A 324 -8.00 14.25 -7.58
C GLY A 324 -6.97 14.34 -6.46
N VAL A 325 -6.90 15.50 -5.80
CA VAL A 325 -6.03 15.76 -4.64
C VAL A 325 -6.86 16.33 -3.51
N GLN A 326 -6.71 15.80 -2.30
CA GLN A 326 -7.29 16.38 -1.09
C GLN A 326 -6.27 16.48 0.05
N VAL A 327 -6.08 17.69 0.57
CA VAL A 327 -5.13 17.99 1.64
C VAL A 327 -5.86 18.49 2.87
N SER A 328 -5.65 17.79 4.00
CA SER A 328 -6.24 18.11 5.31
C SER A 328 -5.19 18.39 6.39
N ARG A 329 -3.89 18.38 6.04
CA ARG A 329 -2.73 18.73 6.87
C ARG A 329 -1.76 19.63 6.09
N GLU A 330 -0.63 20.00 6.70
CA GLU A 330 0.42 20.75 6.02
C GLU A 330 1.06 19.90 4.90
N LEU A 331 1.14 20.48 3.70
CA LEU A 331 1.92 19.99 2.57
C LEU A 331 2.74 21.16 2.02
N PRO A 332 4.04 21.28 2.38
CA PRO A 332 4.85 22.40 1.94
C PRO A 332 4.93 22.52 0.42
N LYS A 333 5.04 21.40 -0.30
CA LYS A 333 5.21 21.41 -1.76
C LYS A 333 4.47 20.27 -2.46
N LEU A 334 3.65 20.63 -3.44
CA LEU A 334 2.97 19.74 -4.37
C LEU A 334 3.40 20.06 -5.80
N THR A 335 3.90 19.06 -6.52
CA THR A 335 4.22 19.16 -7.95
C THR A 335 3.49 18.08 -8.71
N ILE A 336 2.74 18.45 -9.76
CA ILE A 336 2.17 17.53 -10.74
C ILE A 336 2.75 17.95 -12.10
N LYS A 337 3.55 17.09 -12.72
CA LYS A 337 4.29 17.44 -13.96
C LYS A 337 3.35 17.61 -15.16
N GLY A 338 2.30 16.82 -15.20
CA GLY A 338 1.26 16.81 -16.23
C GLY A 338 -0.04 17.41 -15.70
N SER A 339 -1.17 16.77 -16.05
CA SER A 339 -2.50 17.25 -15.72
C SER A 339 -3.04 16.68 -14.41
N LEU A 340 -3.98 17.41 -13.82
CA LEU A 340 -4.83 16.98 -12.72
C LEU A 340 -6.29 17.03 -13.20
N SER A 341 -6.93 15.87 -13.37
CA SER A 341 -8.28 15.78 -13.93
C SER A 341 -9.21 14.94 -13.07
N THR A 342 -10.43 15.42 -12.89
CA THR A 342 -11.48 14.72 -12.16
C THR A 342 -12.80 14.80 -12.90
N THR A 343 -13.43 13.66 -13.18
CA THR A 343 -14.74 13.60 -13.84
C THR A 343 -15.77 12.92 -12.95
N GLY A 344 -16.99 13.47 -12.91
CA GLY A 344 -18.08 12.99 -12.04
C GLY A 344 -18.92 14.15 -11.50
N GLY A 345 -19.99 13.81 -10.79
CA GLY A 345 -20.85 14.73 -10.04
C GLY A 345 -20.62 14.65 -8.52
N THR A 346 -21.65 14.98 -7.75
CA THR A 346 -21.67 14.73 -6.30
C THR A 346 -22.07 13.29 -6.02
N GLY A 347 -21.37 12.62 -5.10
CA GLY A 347 -21.64 11.23 -4.73
C GLY A 347 -21.12 10.88 -3.34
N GLU A 348 -21.54 9.72 -2.84
CA GLU A 348 -21.03 9.18 -1.57
C GLU A 348 -19.54 8.83 -1.68
N SER A 349 -18.75 9.21 -0.69
CA SER A 349 -17.34 8.87 -0.60
C SER A 349 -16.95 8.53 0.83
N LEU A 350 -16.04 7.56 0.98
CA LEU A 350 -15.48 7.19 2.27
C LEU A 350 -14.42 8.20 2.73
N VAL A 351 -14.59 8.76 3.91
CA VAL A 351 -13.60 9.57 4.62
C VAL A 351 -13.43 9.01 6.02
N LYS A 352 -12.25 8.44 6.32
CA LYS A 352 -11.88 7.95 7.67
C LYS A 352 -12.97 7.05 8.31
N GLY A 353 -13.48 6.07 7.56
CA GLY A 353 -14.51 5.14 8.05
C GLY A 353 -15.96 5.64 7.97
N VAL A 354 -16.21 6.84 7.43
CA VAL A 354 -17.56 7.43 7.34
C VAL A 354 -17.93 7.76 5.89
N LEU A 355 -19.12 7.35 5.46
CA LEU A 355 -19.69 7.74 4.17
C LEU A 355 -20.29 9.14 4.25
N MET A 356 -19.94 10.00 3.30
CA MET A 356 -20.51 11.33 3.17
C MET A 356 -20.58 11.79 1.71
N PRO A 357 -21.53 12.67 1.36
CA PRO A 357 -21.60 13.25 0.03
C PRO A 357 -20.43 14.21 -0.19
N LEU A 358 -19.66 13.96 -1.25
CA LEU A 358 -18.60 14.85 -1.73
C LEU A 358 -18.85 15.21 -3.19
N ALA A 359 -18.37 16.40 -3.58
CA ALA A 359 -18.33 16.84 -4.96
C ALA A 359 -17.11 16.23 -5.67
N ALA A 360 -17.24 15.97 -6.97
CA ALA A 360 -16.10 15.61 -7.79
C ALA A 360 -15.18 16.83 -8.02
N ILE A 361 -14.01 16.84 -7.38
CA ILE A 361 -13.10 18.01 -7.33
C ILE A 361 -11.69 17.61 -7.75
N ALA A 362 -11.02 18.43 -8.56
CA ALA A 362 -9.64 18.16 -8.99
C ALA A 362 -8.63 18.45 -7.87
N LEU A 363 -8.66 19.65 -7.28
CA LEU A 363 -7.80 20.03 -6.15
C LEU A 363 -8.65 20.58 -4.99
N SER A 364 -8.56 19.94 -3.82
CA SER A 364 -9.27 20.36 -2.60
C SER A 364 -8.30 20.59 -1.44
N VAL A 365 -8.34 21.76 -0.83
CA VAL A 365 -7.65 22.06 0.43
C VAL A 365 -8.71 22.29 1.51
N LYS A 366 -8.74 21.42 2.52
CA LYS A 366 -9.73 21.47 3.61
C LYS A 366 -9.34 22.48 4.70
N PRO A 367 -10.26 22.90 5.60
CA PRO A 367 -9.99 23.93 6.60
C PRO A 367 -8.77 23.67 7.51
N GLY A 368 -8.44 22.40 7.77
CA GLY A 368 -7.26 22.01 8.55
C GLY A 368 -5.99 21.78 7.73
N GLY A 369 -6.09 21.84 6.39
CA GLY A 369 -5.01 21.62 5.46
C GLY A 369 -4.40 22.92 4.97
N ARG A 370 -3.15 22.83 4.52
CA ARG A 370 -2.43 23.95 3.92
C ARG A 370 -1.48 23.41 2.87
N ILE A 371 -1.43 24.08 1.72
CA ILE A 371 -0.38 23.84 0.73
C ILE A 371 0.52 25.08 0.67
N GLY A 372 1.83 24.89 0.78
CA GLY A 372 2.79 25.98 0.62
C GLY A 372 2.86 26.44 -0.83
N GLU A 373 3.31 25.54 -1.70
CA GLU A 373 3.40 25.74 -3.16
C GLU A 373 2.74 24.58 -3.90
N ALA A 374 1.88 24.90 -4.87
CA ALA A 374 1.34 23.96 -5.85
C ALA A 374 1.79 24.34 -7.27
N SER A 375 2.41 23.38 -7.97
CA SER A 375 2.82 23.52 -9.37
C SER A 375 2.21 22.40 -10.20
N ILE A 376 1.37 22.76 -11.17
CA ILE A 376 0.74 21.83 -12.11
C ILE A 376 1.25 22.18 -13.51
N GLY A 377 1.93 21.26 -14.19
CA GLY A 377 2.60 21.55 -15.46
C GLY A 377 1.67 21.66 -16.66
N ALA A 378 0.47 21.09 -16.59
CA ALA A 378 -0.56 21.17 -17.63
C ALA A 378 -1.90 21.69 -17.06
N ASP A 379 -3.02 21.12 -17.47
CA ASP A 379 -4.36 21.58 -17.08
C ASP A 379 -4.79 21.02 -15.72
N ILE A 380 -5.60 21.80 -15.01
CA ILE A 380 -6.46 21.32 -13.92
C ILE A 380 -7.90 21.32 -14.45
N SER A 381 -8.62 20.20 -14.39
CA SER A 381 -9.94 20.11 -15.03
C SER A 381 -10.98 19.32 -14.23
N THR A 382 -12.22 19.82 -14.26
CA THR A 382 -13.42 19.05 -13.91
C THR A 382 -14.51 19.18 -14.97
N ALA A 383 -15.46 18.24 -14.96
CA ALA A 383 -16.58 18.20 -15.92
C ALA A 383 -17.98 18.22 -15.28
N GLY A 384 -18.10 18.13 -13.95
CA GLY A 384 -19.40 18.04 -13.28
C GLY A 384 -20.12 19.38 -13.12
N ASP A 385 -21.45 19.34 -13.17
CA ASP A 385 -22.31 20.52 -13.01
C ASP A 385 -22.28 21.07 -11.58
N GLY A 386 -22.23 22.39 -11.44
CA GLY A 386 -22.27 23.08 -10.15
C GLY A 386 -21.07 22.84 -9.25
N LEU A 387 -19.97 22.26 -9.77
CA LEU A 387 -18.79 21.90 -8.99
C LEU A 387 -17.69 22.97 -9.08
N ALA A 388 -16.74 22.94 -8.16
CA ALA A 388 -15.50 23.71 -8.25
C ALA A 388 -14.35 22.82 -8.74
N THR A 389 -13.56 23.30 -9.71
CA THR A 389 -12.36 22.59 -10.17
C THR A 389 -11.24 22.64 -9.13
N VAL A 390 -10.96 23.83 -8.60
CA VAL A 390 -10.07 24.07 -7.47
C VAL A 390 -10.90 24.63 -6.31
N ASP A 391 -10.91 23.93 -5.19
CA ASP A 391 -11.72 24.25 -4.02
C ASP A 391 -10.86 24.48 -2.77
N LEU A 392 -10.76 25.73 -2.32
CA LEU A 392 -9.86 26.16 -1.26
C LEU A 392 -10.66 26.61 -0.04
N GLU A 393 -10.87 25.68 0.90
CA GLU A 393 -11.38 25.96 2.25
C GLU A 393 -10.23 26.21 3.24
N GLY A 394 -9.01 25.81 2.87
CA GLY A 394 -7.77 26.08 3.60
C GLY A 394 -6.76 26.84 2.72
N PRO A 395 -5.70 27.41 3.33
CA PRO A 395 -4.74 28.26 2.63
C PRO A 395 -3.89 27.52 1.60
N LEU A 396 -3.66 28.17 0.47
CA LEU A 396 -2.67 27.81 -0.55
C LEU A 396 -1.76 29.02 -0.80
N GLY A 397 -0.45 28.86 -0.56
CA GLY A 397 0.50 29.98 -0.63
C GLY A 397 0.73 30.50 -2.05
N SER A 398 1.12 29.61 -2.96
CA SER A 398 1.26 29.91 -4.39
C SER A 398 0.70 28.80 -5.27
N LEU A 399 0.11 29.19 -6.40
CA LEU A 399 -0.39 28.27 -7.41
C LEU A 399 0.20 28.65 -8.76
N SER A 400 0.83 27.69 -9.43
CA SER A 400 1.26 27.81 -10.82
C SER A 400 0.61 26.69 -11.64
N VAL A 401 0.09 27.07 -12.81
CA VAL A 401 -0.55 26.15 -13.76
C VAL A 401 0.04 26.45 -15.14
N GLY A 402 0.71 25.47 -15.74
CA GLY A 402 1.30 25.61 -17.08
C GLY A 402 0.26 25.63 -18.20
N GLY A 403 -0.91 25.03 -17.96
CA GLY A 403 -2.09 25.09 -18.80
C GLY A 403 -3.18 25.99 -18.23
N LYS A 404 -4.41 25.48 -18.19
CA LYS A 404 -5.61 26.20 -17.75
C LYS A 404 -6.26 25.52 -16.54
N ILE A 405 -7.05 26.30 -15.81
CA ILE A 405 -8.01 25.76 -14.83
C ILE A 405 -9.39 25.74 -15.48
N ILE A 406 -9.90 24.54 -15.76
CA ILE A 406 -11.08 24.31 -16.60
C ILE A 406 -12.22 23.76 -15.74
N ALA A 407 -13.37 24.44 -15.75
CA ALA A 407 -14.63 23.99 -15.18
C ALA A 407 -15.64 23.76 -16.32
N GLY A 408 -15.78 22.50 -16.75
CA GLY A 408 -16.56 22.13 -17.93
C GLY A 408 -18.08 22.06 -17.72
N GLY A 409 -18.52 21.85 -16.48
CA GLY A 409 -19.94 21.65 -16.15
C GLY A 409 -20.77 22.94 -16.16
N ALA A 410 -22.08 22.80 -16.26
CA ALA A 410 -23.02 23.91 -16.14
C ALA A 410 -23.03 24.45 -14.71
N GLY A 411 -22.96 25.77 -14.54
CA GLY A 411 -22.92 26.42 -13.22
C GLY A 411 -21.65 26.13 -12.41
N ALA A 412 -20.63 25.50 -12.99
CA ALA A 412 -19.39 25.17 -12.32
C ALA A 412 -18.47 26.40 -12.14
N SER A 413 -17.49 26.31 -11.25
CA SER A 413 -16.46 27.34 -11.05
C SER A 413 -15.05 26.80 -11.24
N ALA A 414 -14.18 27.58 -11.89
CA ALA A 414 -12.78 27.17 -12.05
C ALA A 414 -12.04 27.20 -10.70
N VAL A 415 -12.25 28.26 -9.91
CA VAL A 415 -11.70 28.39 -8.56
C VAL A 415 -12.80 28.83 -7.59
N ARG A 416 -12.87 28.18 -6.42
CA ARG A 416 -13.65 28.63 -5.26
C ARG A 416 -12.74 28.89 -4.06
N LEU A 417 -12.89 30.06 -3.44
CA LEU A 417 -12.25 30.44 -2.18
C LEU A 417 -13.32 30.51 -1.09
N ALA A 418 -13.20 29.68 -0.05
CA ALA A 418 -14.16 29.61 1.05
C ALA A 418 -13.45 29.91 2.39
N GLY A 419 -13.83 31.02 3.04
CA GLY A 419 -13.42 31.36 4.40
C GLY A 419 -11.91 31.64 4.61
N THR A 420 -11.09 31.62 3.54
CA THR A 420 -9.65 31.89 3.62
C THR A 420 -9.14 32.68 2.41
N PRO A 421 -8.11 33.54 2.58
CA PRO A 421 -7.42 34.16 1.45
C PRO A 421 -6.74 33.08 0.59
N GLY A 422 -7.03 33.08 -0.71
CA GLY A 422 -6.37 32.22 -1.69
C GLY A 422 -5.04 32.77 -2.19
N PRO A 423 -4.31 32.02 -3.04
CA PRO A 423 -3.11 32.51 -3.71
C PRO A 423 -3.46 33.64 -4.70
N SER A 424 -2.46 34.38 -5.17
CA SER A 424 -2.67 35.22 -6.37
C SER A 424 -3.04 34.32 -7.55
N LEU A 425 -4.05 34.74 -8.30
CA LEU A 425 -4.48 34.10 -9.55
C LEU A 425 -3.99 34.88 -10.78
N ASP A 426 -3.15 35.91 -10.58
CA ASP A 426 -2.62 36.72 -11.67
C ASP A 426 -1.79 35.86 -12.62
N GLY A 427 -2.10 35.97 -13.92
CA GLY A 427 -1.43 35.19 -14.96
C GLY A 427 -1.97 33.77 -15.15
N LEU A 428 -2.93 33.31 -14.34
CA LEU A 428 -3.63 32.04 -14.57
C LEU A 428 -4.76 32.21 -15.58
N THR A 429 -4.97 31.20 -16.42
CA THR A 429 -6.11 31.15 -17.36
C THR A 429 -7.24 30.32 -16.76
N LEU A 430 -8.37 30.98 -16.45
CA LEU A 430 -9.56 30.35 -15.90
C LEU A 430 -10.62 30.20 -17.00
N GLU A 431 -11.05 28.97 -17.28
CA GLU A 431 -12.10 28.68 -18.27
C GLU A 431 -13.30 28.02 -17.60
N ALA A 432 -14.43 28.71 -17.59
CA ALA A 432 -15.71 28.18 -17.12
C ALA A 432 -16.81 28.56 -18.14
N PRO A 433 -16.93 27.83 -19.27
CA PRO A 433 -17.78 28.23 -20.40
C PRO A 433 -19.26 28.45 -20.03
N ASN A 434 -19.75 27.70 -19.04
CA ASN A 434 -21.13 27.74 -18.57
C ASN A 434 -21.22 28.11 -17.08
N GLY A 435 -20.22 28.83 -16.56
CA GLY A 435 -20.02 29.01 -15.14
C GLY A 435 -19.27 30.30 -14.77
N GLN A 436 -18.52 30.26 -13.67
CA GLN A 436 -17.74 31.40 -13.19
C GLN A 436 -16.25 31.08 -13.11
N GLY A 437 -15.39 32.02 -13.48
CA GLY A 437 -13.94 31.82 -13.31
C GLY A 437 -13.53 31.73 -11.83
N LEU A 438 -14.09 32.60 -10.99
CA LEU A 438 -13.78 32.69 -9.56
C LEU A 438 -15.06 32.91 -8.76
N VAL A 439 -15.21 32.14 -7.68
CA VAL A 439 -16.23 32.32 -6.63
C VAL A 439 -15.52 32.58 -5.31
N THR A 440 -15.98 33.60 -4.57
CA THR A 440 -15.44 33.93 -3.25
C THR A 440 -16.58 33.96 -2.22
N GLU A 441 -16.47 33.11 -1.21
CA GLU A 441 -17.36 33.02 -0.06
C GLU A 441 -16.56 33.42 1.19
N LEU A 442 -16.63 34.71 1.55
CA LEU A 442 -15.94 35.28 2.72
C LEU A 442 -16.76 35.15 4.00
#